data_AF-A0AAX6NHK1-F1
#
_entry.id   AF-A0AAX6NHK1-F1
#
_cell.length_a   1.000
_cell.length_b   1.000
_cell.length_c   1.000
_cell.angle_alpha   90.00
_cell.angle_beta   90.00
_cell.angle_gamma   90.00
#
_symmetry.space_group_name_H-M   'P 1'
#
loop_
_entity.id
_entity.type
_entity.pdbx_description
1 polymer ?
#
loop_
_entity_poly.entity_id
_entity_poly.type
_entity_poly.pdbx_seq_one_letter_code
_entity_poly.pdbx_strand_id
1 'polypeptide(L)'
;MSRKLGLLVLLALAIVFSGCSKEEGKAPLQELEKIHINVIKEQKMKQGISYEMELVNKSDLTIKQNNVFLSYPLKMKNGYSENKFKVLAEGNKLNIKPKQKVKLTAFLPYKGINKEVLAIDEPDVKCIGYWNEIDDYHQFSFGGSLKRE
;
A
#
# COMPACT_ATOMS: atom_id res chain seq x y z
N MET A 1 6.64 -51.45 31.49
CA MET A 1 7.14 -50.06 31.43
C MET A 1 6.86 -49.38 32.75
N SER A 2 7.88 -48.81 33.41
CA SER A 2 7.71 -48.18 34.72
C SER A 2 6.80 -46.94 34.61
N ARG A 3 5.94 -46.68 35.60
CA ARG A 3 5.03 -45.51 35.62
C ARG A 3 5.78 -44.18 35.37
N LYS A 4 7.06 -44.12 35.74
CA LYS A 4 7.97 -42.98 35.48
C LYS A 4 8.32 -42.79 34.00
N LEU A 5 8.49 -43.89 33.25
CA LEU A 5 8.77 -43.83 31.81
C LEU A 5 7.53 -43.38 31.01
N GLY A 6 6.34 -43.81 31.44
CA GLY A 6 5.07 -43.34 30.84
C GLY A 6 4.85 -41.84 31.03
N LEU A 7 5.19 -41.30 32.20
CA LEU A 7 5.05 -39.86 32.48
C LEU A 7 6.01 -39.01 31.63
N LEU A 8 7.24 -39.48 31.43
CA LEU A 8 8.25 -38.80 30.60
C LEU A 8 7.86 -38.74 29.11
N VAL A 9 7.25 -39.81 28.59
CA VAL A 9 6.76 -39.85 27.20
C VAL A 9 5.57 -38.89 27.01
N LEU A 10 4.66 -38.81 27.99
CA LEU A 10 3.55 -37.86 27.97
C LEU A 10 4.02 -36.40 28.03
N LEU A 11 5.04 -36.09 28.84
CA LEU A 11 5.62 -34.75 28.92
C LEU A 11 6.34 -34.35 27.62
N ALA A 12 7.06 -35.30 27.02
CA ALA A 12 7.71 -35.09 25.73
C ALA A 12 6.71 -34.85 24.61
N LEU A 13 5.57 -35.57 24.58
CA LEU A 13 4.50 -35.34 23.60
C LEU A 13 3.86 -33.95 23.73
N ALA A 14 3.69 -33.43 24.95
CA ALA A 14 3.08 -32.12 25.18
C ALA A 14 3.92 -30.97 24.59
N ILE A 15 5.24 -31.11 24.55
CA ILE A 15 6.17 -30.11 23.98
C ILE A 15 6.07 -30.07 22.44
N VAL A 16 5.70 -31.18 21.80
CA VAL A 16 5.53 -31.25 20.33
C VAL A 16 4.23 -30.58 19.86
N PHE A 17 3.20 -30.48 20.73
CA PHE A 17 1.93 -29.81 20.41
C PHE A 17 1.94 -28.29 20.60
N SER A 18 2.98 -27.72 21.22
CA SER A 18 3.29 -26.27 21.13
C SER A 18 3.93 -25.91 19.77
N GLY A 19 3.43 -26.52 18.69
CA GLY A 19 3.77 -26.15 17.32
C GLY A 19 3.21 -24.76 17.02
N CYS A 20 4.06 -23.88 16.47
CA CYS A 20 3.78 -22.50 16.11
C CYS A 20 2.32 -22.25 15.72
N SER A 21 1.65 -21.33 16.42
CA SER A 21 0.50 -20.63 15.86
C SER A 21 0.98 -19.99 14.56
N LYS A 22 0.54 -20.50 13.42
CA LYS A 22 0.67 -19.77 12.16
C LYS A 22 -0.17 -18.51 12.35
N GLU A 23 0.50 -17.38 12.53
CA GLU A 23 -0.15 -16.09 12.32
C GLU A 23 -0.68 -16.12 10.89
N GLU A 24 -1.99 -15.95 10.74
CA GLU A 24 -2.62 -15.70 9.45
C GLU A 24 -2.21 -14.29 9.00
N GLY A 25 -0.95 -14.16 8.59
CA GLY A 25 -0.27 -12.88 8.38
C GLY A 25 -0.72 -12.14 7.13
N LYS A 26 -1.94 -12.34 6.63
CA LYS A 26 -2.49 -11.50 5.55
C LYS A 26 -3.81 -10.95 5.99
N ALA A 27 -3.89 -9.62 6.11
CA ALA A 27 -5.17 -8.96 6.27
C ALA A 27 -6.12 -9.38 5.12
N PRO A 28 -7.41 -9.58 5.40
CA PRO A 28 -8.38 -9.94 4.37
C PRO A 28 -8.39 -8.91 3.23
N LEU A 29 -8.60 -9.36 2.00
CA LEU A 29 -8.78 -8.47 0.83
C LEU A 29 -9.84 -7.38 1.09
N GLN A 30 -10.85 -7.72 1.90
CA GLN A 30 -11.90 -6.81 2.36
C GLN A 30 -11.37 -5.58 3.11
N GLU A 31 -10.27 -5.68 3.83
CA GLU A 31 -9.65 -4.52 4.51
C GLU A 31 -8.95 -3.59 3.51
N LEU A 32 -8.36 -4.15 2.45
CA LEU A 32 -7.71 -3.36 1.40
C LEU A 32 -8.72 -2.52 0.63
N GLU A 33 -9.91 -3.06 0.34
CA GLU A 33 -11.00 -2.36 -0.34
C GLU A 33 -11.53 -1.14 0.46
N LYS A 34 -11.29 -1.11 1.78
CA LYS A 34 -11.67 0.00 2.66
C LYS A 34 -10.66 1.16 2.63
N ILE A 35 -9.51 1.02 1.96
CA ILE A 35 -8.53 2.10 1.78
C ILE A 35 -8.66 2.69 0.38
N HIS A 36 -8.67 4.01 0.28
CA HIS A 36 -8.68 4.72 -0.99
C HIS A 36 -7.85 6.00 -0.90
N ILE A 37 -7.41 6.46 -2.08
CA ILE A 37 -6.76 7.74 -2.27
C ILE A 37 -7.57 8.52 -3.30
N ASN A 38 -8.05 9.69 -2.89
CA ASN A 38 -8.85 10.57 -3.74
C ASN A 38 -8.12 11.89 -3.97
N VAL A 39 -8.23 12.45 -5.18
CA VAL A 39 -7.75 13.81 -5.46
C VAL A 39 -8.70 14.82 -4.85
N ILE A 40 -8.18 15.68 -3.98
CA ILE A 40 -8.89 16.83 -3.41
C ILE A 40 -8.74 18.05 -4.33
N LYS A 41 -7.54 18.23 -4.92
CA LYS A 41 -7.23 19.38 -5.77
C LYS A 41 -6.20 19.01 -6.83
N GLU A 42 -6.43 19.48 -8.04
CA GLU A 42 -5.48 19.43 -9.15
C GLU A 42 -5.14 20.86 -9.58
N GLN A 43 -3.86 21.14 -9.81
CA GLN A 43 -3.41 22.42 -10.35
C GLN A 43 -2.40 22.20 -11.46
N LYS A 44 -2.82 22.51 -12.69
CA LYS A 44 -1.95 22.50 -13.88
C LYS A 44 -1.03 23.72 -13.87
N MET A 45 0.25 23.48 -14.09
CA MET A 45 1.31 24.50 -14.12
C MET A 45 2.13 24.35 -15.41
N LYS A 46 2.93 25.35 -15.76
CA LYS A 46 3.80 25.26 -16.95
C LYS A 46 4.77 24.08 -16.88
N GLN A 47 5.23 23.75 -15.67
CA GLN A 47 6.27 22.75 -15.42
C GLN A 47 5.73 21.34 -15.12
N GLY A 48 4.42 21.17 -14.89
CA GLY A 48 3.84 19.91 -14.45
C GLY A 48 2.45 20.08 -13.84
N ILE A 49 1.98 19.05 -13.14
CA ILE A 49 0.68 19.07 -12.44
C ILE A 49 0.93 18.80 -10.96
N SER A 50 0.35 19.65 -10.10
CA SER A 50 0.33 19.45 -8.65
C SER A 50 -0.98 18.80 -8.23
N TYR A 51 -0.88 17.81 -7.35
CA TYR A 51 -2.01 17.07 -6.78
C TYR A 51 -1.99 17.20 -5.26
N GLU A 52 -3.14 17.58 -4.70
CA GLU A 52 -3.48 17.37 -3.31
C GLU A 52 -4.43 16.17 -3.23
N MET A 53 -4.12 15.20 -2.38
CA MET A 53 -4.87 13.96 -2.24
C MET A 53 -5.18 13.68 -0.77
N GLU A 54 -6.24 12.89 -0.53
CA GLU A 54 -6.57 12.34 0.77
C GLU A 54 -6.44 10.82 0.71
N LEU A 55 -5.55 10.24 1.52
CA LEU A 55 -5.59 8.82 1.84
C LEU A 55 -6.53 8.62 3.02
N VAL A 56 -7.54 7.77 2.83
CA VAL A 56 -8.53 7.46 3.86
C VAL A 56 -8.39 6.01 4.28
N ASN A 57 -8.06 5.77 5.55
CA ASN A 57 -8.08 4.43 6.12
C ASN A 57 -9.46 4.15 6.73
N LYS A 58 -10.39 3.51 6.01
CA LYS A 58 -11.66 3.03 6.61
C LYS A 58 -11.58 1.57 7.08
N SER A 59 -10.40 0.95 7.00
CA SER A 59 -10.17 -0.39 7.52
C SER A 59 -10.21 -0.40 9.05
N ASP A 60 -10.32 -1.58 9.63
CA ASP A 60 -10.24 -1.78 11.08
C ASP A 60 -8.79 -1.95 11.57
N LEU A 61 -7.82 -1.90 10.65
CA LEU A 61 -6.40 -2.10 10.90
C LEU A 61 -5.60 -0.80 10.84
N THR A 62 -4.46 -0.76 11.53
CA THR A 62 -3.53 0.37 11.41
C THR A 62 -2.64 0.16 10.19
N ILE A 63 -2.59 1.15 9.29
CA ILE A 63 -1.59 1.16 8.22
C ILE A 63 -0.28 1.66 8.81
N LYS A 64 0.77 0.85 8.72
CA LYS A 64 2.15 1.24 8.99
C LYS A 64 2.87 1.58 7.69
N GLN A 65 3.62 2.69 7.71
CA GLN A 65 4.37 3.24 6.58
C GLN A 65 3.59 3.25 5.25
N ASN A 66 2.84 4.32 4.96
CA ASN A 66 2.25 4.47 3.63
C ASN A 66 3.24 5.15 2.68
N ASN A 67 3.82 4.43 1.72
CA ASN A 67 4.59 5.03 0.65
C ASN A 67 3.70 5.18 -0.58
N VAL A 68 3.23 6.40 -0.83
CA VAL A 68 2.37 6.73 -1.96
C VAL A 68 3.18 7.33 -3.08
N PHE A 69 3.08 6.75 -4.27
CA PHE A 69 3.77 7.16 -5.48
C PHE A 69 2.79 7.57 -6.56
N LEU A 70 3.16 8.58 -7.34
CA LEU A 70 2.44 8.99 -8.54
C LEU A 70 3.35 8.87 -9.75
N SER A 71 2.77 8.54 -10.90
CA SER A 71 3.48 8.55 -12.19
C SER A 71 2.52 8.80 -13.34
N TYR A 72 3.07 9.18 -14.50
CA TYR A 72 2.33 9.15 -15.76
C TYR A 72 2.55 7.80 -16.44
N PRO A 73 1.51 7.00 -16.69
CA PRO A 73 1.64 5.75 -17.42
C PRO A 73 2.21 5.95 -18.83
N LEU A 74 2.83 4.90 -19.37
CA LEU A 74 3.31 4.87 -20.74
C LEU A 74 2.20 4.37 -21.67
N LYS A 75 1.85 5.16 -22.69
CA LYS A 75 0.94 4.76 -23.77
C LYS A 75 1.59 3.67 -24.62
N MET A 76 0.85 2.60 -24.87
CA MET A 76 1.19 1.52 -25.79
C MET A 76 0.14 1.41 -26.88
N LYS A 77 0.43 0.68 -27.97
CA LYS A 77 -0.52 0.48 -29.08
C LYS A 77 -1.88 -0.06 -28.61
N ASN A 78 -1.90 -0.91 -27.57
CA ASN A 78 -3.08 -1.62 -27.09
C ASN A 78 -3.34 -1.41 -25.58
N GLY A 79 -2.94 -0.27 -25.01
CA GLY A 79 -3.18 0.03 -23.59
C GLY A 79 -2.08 0.85 -22.94
N TYR A 80 -1.82 0.58 -21.66
CA TYR A 80 -0.85 1.32 -20.85
C TYR A 80 0.14 0.38 -20.16
N SER A 81 1.32 0.91 -19.84
CA SER A 81 2.35 0.22 -19.04
C SER A 81 2.85 1.11 -17.91
N GLU A 82 3.35 0.49 -16.85
CA GLU A 82 3.91 1.19 -15.68
C GLU A 82 5.12 2.02 -16.08
N ASN A 83 5.16 3.25 -15.57
CA ASN A 83 6.32 4.11 -15.73
C ASN A 83 7.26 3.97 -14.52
N LYS A 84 8.52 3.62 -14.78
CA LYS A 84 9.56 3.50 -13.75
C LYS A 84 9.86 4.84 -13.06
N PHE A 85 9.62 5.96 -13.75
CA PHE A 85 9.75 7.29 -13.19
C PHE A 85 8.48 7.67 -12.42
N LYS A 86 8.60 7.65 -11.09
CA LYS A 86 7.54 7.96 -10.15
C LYS A 86 8.01 8.94 -9.10
N VAL A 87 7.08 9.74 -8.59
CA VAL A 87 7.30 10.73 -7.54
C VAL A 87 6.69 10.19 -6.25
N LEU A 88 7.47 10.16 -5.17
CA LEU A 88 6.94 9.90 -3.83
C LEU A 88 6.16 11.12 -3.36
N ALA A 89 4.91 10.92 -2.95
CA ALA A 89 4.09 11.97 -2.37
C ALA A 89 4.66 12.42 -1.02
N GLU A 90 4.55 13.70 -0.73
CA GLU A 90 4.80 14.25 0.59
C GLU A 90 3.59 14.01 1.51
N GLY A 91 3.81 14.00 2.82
CA GLY A 91 2.74 13.83 3.82
C GLY A 91 2.52 12.38 4.30
N ASN A 92 3.25 11.41 3.76
CA ASN A 92 3.28 10.03 4.23
C ASN A 92 3.55 9.95 5.75
N LYS A 93 2.97 8.94 6.40
CA LYS A 93 2.98 8.73 7.85
C LYS A 93 3.50 7.34 8.19
N LEU A 94 4.12 7.24 9.37
CA LEU A 94 4.54 5.96 9.94
C LEU A 94 3.36 5.12 10.41
N ASN A 95 2.28 5.77 10.87
CA ASN A 95 1.07 5.10 11.34
C ASN A 95 -0.17 5.89 10.92
N ILE A 96 -1.16 5.20 10.37
CA ILE A 96 -2.50 5.72 10.04
C ILE A 96 -3.50 4.81 10.72
N LYS A 97 -4.11 5.31 11.81
CA LYS A 97 -5.07 4.54 12.60
C LYS A 97 -6.37 4.30 11.80
N PRO A 98 -7.20 3.33 12.23
CA PRO A 98 -8.56 3.19 11.69
C PRO A 98 -9.31 4.52 11.68
N LYS A 99 -10.04 4.77 10.59
CA LYS A 99 -10.84 5.98 10.32
C LYS A 99 -10.05 7.28 10.14
N GLN A 100 -8.71 7.22 10.20
CA GLN A 100 -7.87 8.39 10.01
C GLN A 100 -7.73 8.75 8.52
N LYS A 101 -7.63 10.05 8.27
CA LYS A 101 -7.35 10.65 6.97
C LYS A 101 -5.95 11.26 6.97
N VAL A 102 -5.25 11.17 5.83
CA VAL A 102 -3.93 11.76 5.63
C VAL A 102 -3.94 12.57 4.36
N LYS A 103 -3.59 13.85 4.49
CA LYS A 103 -3.34 14.74 3.34
C LYS A 103 -1.97 14.43 2.75
N LEU A 104 -1.96 14.23 1.44
CA LEU A 104 -0.77 13.95 0.64
C LEU A 104 -0.65 15.00 -0.47
N THR A 105 0.58 15.36 -0.82
CA THR A 105 0.86 16.29 -1.91
C THR A 105 1.91 15.72 -2.84
N ALA A 106 1.74 15.88 -4.15
CA ALA A 106 2.72 15.42 -5.13
C ALA A 106 2.74 16.35 -6.34
N PHE A 107 3.93 16.55 -6.90
CA PHE A 107 4.13 17.30 -8.13
C PHE A 107 4.69 16.37 -9.22
N LEU A 108 3.94 16.17 -10.29
CA LEU A 108 4.37 15.40 -11.45
C LEU A 108 4.92 16.33 -12.54
N PRO A 109 6.25 16.41 -12.72
CA PRO A 109 6.85 17.32 -13.69
C PRO A 109 6.60 16.86 -15.13
N TYR A 110 6.56 17.81 -16.07
CA TYR A 110 6.66 17.54 -17.50
C TYR A 110 8.11 17.39 -17.97
N LYS A 111 9.06 17.97 -17.24
CA LYS A 111 10.48 17.99 -17.61
C LYS A 111 11.06 16.58 -17.58
N GLY A 112 11.82 16.23 -18.61
CA GLY A 112 12.48 14.92 -18.72
C GLY A 112 11.55 13.81 -19.19
N ILE A 113 10.34 14.14 -19.67
CA ILE A 113 9.40 13.14 -20.15
C ILE A 113 8.89 13.46 -21.55
N ASN A 114 8.84 12.43 -22.40
CA ASN A 114 8.25 12.52 -23.72
C ASN A 114 6.72 12.49 -23.59
N LYS A 115 6.07 13.65 -23.73
CA LYS A 115 4.62 13.79 -23.53
C LYS A 115 3.78 12.93 -24.49
N GLU A 116 4.29 12.64 -25.68
CA GLU A 116 3.56 11.88 -26.70
C GLU A 116 3.31 10.44 -26.26
N VAL A 117 4.27 9.87 -25.52
CA VAL A 117 4.19 8.50 -25.02
C VAL A 117 3.62 8.41 -23.61
N LEU A 118 3.23 9.54 -22.99
CA LEU A 118 2.65 9.55 -21.65
C LEU A 118 1.14 9.74 -21.66
N ALA A 119 0.47 9.06 -20.74
CA ALA A 119 -0.91 9.31 -20.35
C ALA A 119 -0.96 10.42 -19.29
N ILE A 120 -0.72 11.68 -19.70
CA ILE A 120 -0.66 12.82 -18.77
C ILE A 120 -2.00 13.09 -18.07
N ASP A 121 -3.11 12.85 -18.77
CA ASP A 121 -4.46 13.12 -18.27
C ASP A 121 -4.98 12.01 -17.32
N GLU A 122 -4.32 10.84 -17.35
CA GLU A 122 -4.65 9.64 -16.58
C GLU A 122 -3.43 9.19 -15.74
N PRO A 123 -2.96 10.01 -14.78
CA PRO A 123 -1.86 9.61 -13.92
C PRO A 123 -2.25 8.40 -13.07
N ASP A 124 -1.28 7.57 -12.73
CA ASP A 124 -1.44 6.45 -11.81
C ASP A 124 -0.99 6.83 -10.40
N VAL A 125 -1.61 6.19 -9.41
CA VAL A 125 -1.21 6.20 -8.02
C VAL A 125 -0.93 4.77 -7.55
N LYS A 126 0.10 4.61 -6.72
CA LYS A 126 0.44 3.34 -6.08
C LYS A 126 0.78 3.58 -4.62
N CYS A 127 0.09 2.90 -3.72
CA CYS A 127 0.40 2.88 -2.30
C CYS A 127 1.01 1.54 -1.94
N ILE A 128 2.10 1.58 -1.18
CA ILE A 128 2.70 0.40 -0.53
C ILE A 128 2.69 0.68 0.96
N GLY A 129 2.24 -0.29 1.76
CA GLY A 129 2.26 -0.17 3.21
C GLY A 129 2.13 -1.52 3.89
N TYR A 130 1.93 -1.48 5.21
CA TYR A 130 1.88 -2.68 6.04
C TYR A 130 0.71 -2.64 7.01
N TRP A 131 0.17 -3.80 7.37
CA TRP A 131 -0.92 -3.93 8.35
C TRP A 131 -0.39 -4.21 9.75
N ASN A 132 -0.60 -3.29 10.68
CA ASN A 132 -0.25 -3.41 12.11
C ASN A 132 1.24 -3.62 12.43
N GLU A 133 2.04 -4.30 11.62
CA GLU A 133 3.44 -4.67 11.81
C GLU A 133 4.23 -4.49 10.50
N ILE A 134 5.53 -4.20 10.58
CA ILE A 134 6.38 -3.96 9.40
C ILE A 134 7.19 -5.23 9.13
N ASP A 135 6.61 -6.12 8.34
CA ASP A 135 7.21 -7.37 7.87
C ASP A 135 6.60 -7.80 6.52
N ASP A 136 7.17 -8.85 5.92
CA ASP A 136 6.78 -9.32 4.59
C ASP A 136 5.38 -9.93 4.52
N TYR A 137 4.83 -10.40 5.65
CA TYR A 137 3.49 -10.99 5.68
C TYR A 137 2.43 -9.89 5.65
N HIS A 138 2.63 -8.85 6.44
CA HIS A 138 1.71 -7.74 6.60
C HIS A 138 1.77 -6.70 5.47
N GLN A 139 2.71 -6.82 4.53
CA GLN A 139 2.84 -5.90 3.41
C GLN A 139 1.62 -5.99 2.47
N PHE A 140 1.12 -4.83 2.05
CA PHE A 140 0.13 -4.70 0.99
C PHE A 140 0.55 -3.65 -0.04
N SER A 141 -0.08 -3.72 -1.20
CA SER A 141 -0.06 -2.64 -2.17
C SER A 141 -1.38 -2.53 -2.90
N PHE A 142 -1.79 -1.31 -3.23
CA PHE A 142 -2.90 -1.04 -4.13
C PHE A 142 -2.55 0.13 -5.04
N GLY A 143 -3.24 0.26 -6.16
CA GLY A 143 -3.00 1.33 -7.10
C GLY A 143 -3.83 1.21 -8.37
N GLY A 144 -3.56 2.09 -9.31
CA GLY A 144 -4.26 2.23 -10.58
C GLY A 144 -4.42 3.71 -10.92
N SER A 145 -5.32 4.00 -11.86
CA SER A 145 -5.57 5.37 -12.27
C SER A 145 -6.06 6.22 -11.10
N LEU A 146 -5.47 7.40 -10.97
CA LEU A 146 -5.77 8.34 -9.91
C LEU A 146 -7.20 8.88 -10.07
N LYS A 147 -8.05 8.58 -9.10
CA LYS A 147 -9.48 8.91 -9.13
C LYS A 147 -9.73 10.35 -8.68
N ARG A 148 -10.66 11.01 -9.37
CA ARG A 148 -11.23 12.32 -9.02
C ARG A 148 -12.70 12.02 -8.66
N GLU A 149 -13.02 12.00 -7.38
CA GLU A 149 -14.42 11.84 -6.90
C GLU A 149 -15.11 13.20 -6.80
#